data_AF-A0A7C6XUP3-F1
#
_entry.id   AF-A0A7C6XUP3-F1
#
_cell.length_a   1.000
_cell.length_b   1.000
_cell.length_c   1.000
_cell.angle_alpha   90.00
_cell.angle_beta   90.00
_cell.angle_gamma   90.00
#
_symmetry.space_group_name_H-M   'P 1'
#
loop_
_entity.id
_entity.type
_entity.pdbx_description
1 polymer ?
#
loop_
_entity_poly.entity_id
_entity_poly.type
_entity_poly.pdbx_seq_one_letter_code
_entity_poly.pdbx_strand_id
1 'polypeptide(L)'
;MPQSIDTLIVHAHLFTMAGDGVGYVPDGALAVQKGRILAAGATDELTGRYVARETLDATGCAVLPGLIDAHMHTPLAILRGIAQDVAHWMQRALAPYSRNLDDGARLAGCRLNAIEALKAGTTTHVDYTAPFDGWAEFYASLGVRARLTPLISALPTGGMAGWKLGDLYPLDDAT
;
A
#
# COMPACT_ATOMS: atom_id res chain seq x y z
N MET A 1 32.23 7.22 -22.11
CA MET A 1 31.43 8.43 -21.84
C MET A 1 30.32 8.04 -20.87
N PRO A 2 29.93 8.92 -19.93
CA PRO A 2 28.83 8.64 -19.02
C PRO A 2 27.51 8.38 -19.75
N GLN A 3 26.67 7.50 -19.21
CA GLN A 3 25.34 7.19 -19.78
C GLN A 3 24.29 8.21 -19.29
N SER A 4 23.46 8.74 -20.19
CA SER A 4 22.34 9.61 -19.81
C SER A 4 21.19 8.83 -19.15
N ILE A 5 20.64 9.36 -18.05
CA ILE A 5 19.52 8.76 -17.28
C ILE A 5 18.47 9.80 -16.84
N ASP A 6 17.34 9.35 -16.29
CA ASP A 6 16.26 10.25 -15.86
C ASP A 6 16.57 10.90 -14.51
N THR A 7 16.88 10.09 -13.49
CA THR A 7 17.08 10.55 -12.12
C THR A 7 18.30 9.86 -11.49
N LEU A 8 19.11 10.63 -10.77
CA LEU A 8 20.17 10.13 -9.89
C LEU A 8 19.92 10.64 -8.48
N ILE A 9 19.74 9.72 -7.52
CA ILE A 9 19.71 10.06 -6.09
C ILE A 9 21.12 9.87 -5.55
N VAL A 10 21.67 10.81 -4.79
CA VAL A 10 23.05 10.79 -4.28
C VAL A 10 23.13 11.09 -2.79
N HIS A 11 24.25 10.73 -2.16
CA HIS A 11 24.57 11.05 -0.76
C HIS A 11 23.59 10.48 0.29
N ALA A 12 22.88 9.41 -0.06
CA ALA A 12 21.94 8.76 0.84
C ALA A 12 22.64 7.82 1.83
N HIS A 13 22.03 7.62 2.99
CA HIS A 13 22.15 6.34 3.69
C HIS A 13 21.30 5.31 2.94
N LEU A 14 21.91 4.59 1.99
CA LEU A 14 21.19 3.71 1.08
C LEU A 14 21.07 2.31 1.66
N PHE A 15 19.85 1.78 1.71
CA PHE A 15 19.56 0.42 2.16
C PHE A 15 18.92 -0.37 1.02
N THR A 16 19.70 -1.23 0.38
CA THR A 16 19.26 -1.94 -0.83
C THR A 16 18.40 -3.18 -0.55
N MET A 17 18.40 -3.67 0.70
CA MET A 17 17.83 -4.97 1.10
C MET A 17 18.44 -6.16 0.34
N ALA A 18 19.64 -6.01 -0.21
CA ALA A 18 20.36 -7.08 -0.89
C ALA A 18 21.30 -7.85 0.07
N GLY A 19 21.50 -9.15 -0.20
CA GLY A 19 22.32 -10.04 0.63
C GLY A 19 21.62 -10.47 1.92
N ASP A 20 22.40 -10.95 2.90
CA ASP A 20 21.86 -11.50 4.17
C ASP A 20 21.46 -10.44 5.19
N GLY A 21 21.73 -9.15 4.90
CA GLY A 21 21.42 -8.02 5.77
C GLY A 21 20.58 -6.95 5.06
N VAL A 22 20.65 -5.72 5.56
CA VAL A 22 19.91 -4.58 4.97
C VAL A 22 20.58 -3.99 3.72
N GLY A 23 21.69 -4.57 3.27
CA GLY A 23 22.43 -4.10 2.10
C GLY A 23 22.81 -2.62 2.17
N TYR A 24 23.34 -2.18 3.32
CA TYR A 24 23.68 -0.79 3.61
C TYR A 24 24.89 -0.31 2.79
N VAL A 25 24.76 0.84 2.14
CA VAL A 25 25.83 1.53 1.43
C VAL A 25 25.97 2.95 2.03
N PRO A 26 27.11 3.26 2.68
CA PRO A 26 27.38 4.62 3.14
C PRO A 26 27.62 5.54 1.94
N ASP A 27 27.12 6.77 1.99
CA ASP A 27 27.20 7.72 0.85
C ASP A 27 26.77 7.06 -0.47
N GLY A 28 25.56 6.50 -0.45
CA GLY A 28 25.01 5.71 -1.53
C GLY A 28 24.22 6.54 -2.54
N ALA A 29 24.12 5.99 -3.74
CA ALA A 29 23.37 6.53 -4.86
C ALA A 29 22.50 5.49 -5.57
N LEU A 30 21.46 5.98 -6.24
CA LEU A 30 20.52 5.18 -7.02
C LEU A 30 20.27 5.81 -8.39
N ALA A 31 20.59 5.09 -9.46
CA ALA A 31 20.36 5.52 -10.84
C ALA A 31 19.04 4.94 -11.38
N VAL A 32 18.16 5.80 -11.90
CA VAL A 32 16.83 5.42 -12.38
C VAL A 32 16.62 5.86 -13.83
N GLN A 33 16.08 4.96 -14.65
CA GLN A 33 15.66 5.24 -16.02
C GLN A 33 14.32 4.53 -16.31
N LYS A 34 13.34 5.27 -16.84
CA LYS A 34 12.02 4.77 -17.24
C LYS A 34 11.35 3.97 -16.12
N GLY A 35 11.42 4.49 -14.89
CA GLY A 35 10.84 3.87 -13.70
C GLY A 35 11.53 2.58 -13.24
N ARG A 36 12.72 2.27 -13.73
CA ARG A 36 13.53 1.11 -13.32
C ARG A 36 14.84 1.56 -12.72
N ILE A 37 15.27 0.87 -11.66
CA ILE A 37 16.60 1.02 -11.08
C ILE A 37 17.61 0.38 -12.05
N LEU A 38 18.59 1.17 -12.49
CA LEU A 38 19.69 0.71 -13.33
C LEU A 38 20.90 0.26 -12.51
N ALA A 39 21.18 0.99 -11.42
CA ALA A 39 22.30 0.72 -10.53
C ALA A 39 22.03 1.30 -9.14
N ALA A 40 22.61 0.66 -8.14
CA ALA A 40 22.68 1.10 -6.75
C ALA A 40 24.13 0.88 -6.29
N GLY A 41 24.74 1.85 -5.63
CA GLY A 41 26.16 1.79 -5.27
C GLY A 41 26.63 3.06 -4.58
N ALA A 42 27.94 3.29 -4.54
CA ALA A 42 28.50 4.51 -3.97
C ALA A 42 28.25 5.72 -4.88
N THR A 43 28.11 6.91 -4.29
CA THR A 43 27.84 8.15 -5.03
C THR A 43 28.93 8.46 -6.06
N ASP A 44 30.20 8.34 -5.69
CA ASP A 44 31.34 8.62 -6.57
C ASP A 44 31.36 7.69 -7.80
N GLU A 45 31.06 6.41 -7.61
CA GLU A 45 30.95 5.44 -8.70
C GLU A 45 29.83 5.82 -9.67
N LEU A 46 28.63 6.10 -9.16
CA LEU A 46 27.47 6.35 -10.01
C LEU A 46 27.55 7.72 -10.71
N THR A 47 28.11 8.75 -10.06
CA THR A 47 28.33 10.07 -10.68
C THR A 47 29.39 10.03 -11.77
N GLY A 48 30.39 9.14 -11.68
CA GLY A 48 31.33 8.89 -12.77
C GLY A 48 30.73 8.15 -13.97
N ARG A 49 29.68 7.35 -13.73
CA ARG A 49 29.05 6.47 -14.74
C ARG A 49 27.85 7.10 -15.44
N TYR A 50 27.10 7.98 -14.77
CA TYR A 50 25.81 8.47 -15.24
C TYR A 50 25.72 9.99 -15.23
N VAL A 51 24.97 10.54 -16.22
CA VAL A 51 24.56 11.94 -16.26
C VAL A 51 23.04 11.97 -16.24
N ALA A 52 22.44 12.45 -15.15
CA ALA A 52 20.99 12.46 -14.99
C ALA A 52 20.37 13.78 -15.45
N ARG A 53 19.12 13.70 -15.93
CA ARG A 53 18.29 14.89 -16.15
C ARG A 53 17.95 15.59 -14.83
N GLU A 54 17.77 14.82 -13.78
CA GLU A 54 17.50 15.29 -12.42
C GLU A 54 18.43 14.61 -11.42
N THR A 55 19.08 15.38 -10.57
CA THR A 55 19.87 14.85 -9.44
C THR A 55 19.22 15.28 -8.13
N LEU A 56 18.96 14.32 -7.26
CA LEU A 56 18.39 14.53 -5.92
C LEU A 56 19.47 14.28 -4.87
N ASP A 57 19.83 15.32 -4.12
CA ASP A 57 20.73 15.20 -2.98
C ASP A 57 19.95 14.72 -1.74
N ALA A 58 20.30 13.53 -1.27
CA ALA A 58 19.68 12.86 -0.12
C ALA A 58 20.61 12.87 1.11
N THR A 59 21.53 13.84 1.20
CA THR A 59 22.39 14.02 2.38
C THR A 59 21.56 14.07 3.67
N GLY A 60 21.90 13.20 4.62
CA GLY A 60 21.19 13.08 5.91
C GLY A 60 19.86 12.33 5.84
N CYS A 61 19.46 11.83 4.66
CA CYS A 61 18.27 11.03 4.45
C CYS A 61 18.63 9.54 4.29
N ALA A 62 17.71 8.68 4.70
CA ALA A 62 17.75 7.26 4.36
C ALA A 62 16.93 6.98 3.10
N VAL A 63 17.47 6.18 2.19
CA VAL A 63 16.76 5.72 0.99
C VAL A 63 16.59 4.20 1.08
N LEU A 64 15.34 3.75 1.05
CA LEU A 64 14.95 2.35 1.17
C LEU A 64 13.90 2.01 0.09
N PRO A 65 13.70 0.73 -0.24
CA PRO A 65 12.51 0.31 -0.97
C PRO A 65 11.26 0.81 -0.27
N GLY A 66 10.29 1.30 -1.05
CA GLY A 66 9.00 1.69 -0.50
C GLY A 66 8.31 0.51 0.16
N LEU A 67 7.63 0.75 1.28
CA LEU A 67 7.00 -0.31 2.07
C LEU A 67 5.87 -0.98 1.27
N ILE A 68 5.65 -2.27 1.58
CA ILE A 68 4.57 -3.09 1.03
C ILE A 68 3.60 -3.38 2.17
N ASP A 69 2.40 -2.82 2.08
CA ASP A 69 1.31 -3.25 2.95
C ASP A 69 0.62 -4.44 2.27
N ALA A 70 0.90 -5.62 2.82
CA ALA A 70 0.50 -6.89 2.25
C ALA A 70 -0.98 -7.25 2.51
N HIS A 71 -1.70 -6.48 3.34
CA HIS A 71 -3.10 -6.73 3.61
C HIS A 71 -3.81 -5.49 4.17
N MET A 72 -4.67 -4.88 3.36
CA MET A 72 -5.42 -3.67 3.68
C MET A 72 -6.93 -3.89 3.57
N HIS A 73 -7.68 -3.07 4.31
CA HIS A 73 -9.14 -2.97 4.23
C HIS A 73 -9.53 -1.51 4.00
N THR A 74 -9.08 -0.93 2.89
CA THR A 74 -9.12 0.54 2.74
C THR A 74 -10.53 1.13 2.77
N PRO A 75 -11.61 0.50 2.25
CA PRO A 75 -12.96 1.05 2.38
C PRO A 75 -13.44 1.18 3.82
N LEU A 76 -12.94 0.33 4.72
CA LEU A 76 -13.32 0.32 6.13
C LEU A 76 -12.56 1.39 6.95
N ALA A 77 -11.62 2.12 6.36
CA ALA A 77 -10.88 3.17 7.06
C ALA A 77 -11.79 4.29 7.57
N ILE A 78 -12.94 4.53 6.90
CA ILE A 78 -13.95 5.50 7.36
C ILE A 78 -14.60 5.08 8.69
N LEU A 79 -14.54 3.79 9.02
CA LEU A 79 -15.06 3.19 10.24
C LEU A 79 -13.97 3.01 11.31
N ARG A 80 -12.81 3.64 11.18
CA ARG A 80 -11.72 3.50 12.15
C ARG A 80 -12.18 3.94 13.55
N GLY A 81 -11.88 3.12 14.55
CA GLY A 81 -12.19 3.40 15.96
C GLY A 81 -13.55 2.90 16.46
N ILE A 82 -14.48 2.48 15.58
CA ILE A 82 -15.85 2.13 16.00
C ILE A 82 -15.95 0.80 16.78
N ALA A 83 -15.00 -0.11 16.54
CA ALA A 83 -15.06 -1.50 17.00
C ALA A 83 -13.91 -1.83 17.96
N GLN A 84 -13.28 -0.80 18.53
CA GLN A 84 -12.23 -0.95 19.54
C GLN A 84 -12.85 -1.40 20.86
N ASP A 85 -12.16 -2.29 21.58
CA ASP A 85 -12.54 -2.76 22.92
C ASP A 85 -13.94 -3.40 23.04
N VAL A 86 -14.51 -3.87 21.91
CA VAL A 86 -15.79 -4.58 21.87
C VAL A 86 -15.55 -6.08 21.68
N ALA A 87 -16.04 -6.91 22.62
CA ALA A 87 -16.09 -8.35 22.43
C ALA A 87 -16.98 -8.70 21.22
N HIS A 88 -16.52 -9.61 20.36
CA HIS A 88 -17.21 -9.95 19.11
C HIS A 88 -17.40 -8.72 18.20
N TRP A 89 -16.31 -7.96 18.06
CA TRP A 89 -16.21 -6.69 17.34
C TRP A 89 -16.82 -6.74 15.94
N MET A 90 -16.75 -7.87 15.25
CA MET A 90 -17.32 -8.05 13.91
C MET A 90 -18.86 -8.03 13.93
N GLN A 91 -19.49 -8.87 14.74
CA GLN A 91 -20.96 -9.00 14.80
C GLN A 91 -21.62 -7.83 15.53
N ARG A 92 -20.97 -7.33 16.60
CA ARG A 92 -21.56 -6.34 17.51
C ARG A 92 -21.22 -4.90 17.16
N ALA A 93 -20.14 -4.66 16.43
CA ALA A 93 -19.73 -3.31 16.03
C ALA A 93 -19.55 -3.21 14.51
N LEU A 94 -18.47 -3.73 13.92
CA LEU A 94 -18.11 -3.47 12.52
C LEU A 94 -19.26 -3.76 11.54
N ALA A 95 -19.81 -4.98 11.52
CA ALA A 95 -20.83 -5.38 10.54
C ALA A 95 -22.11 -4.52 10.61
N PRO A 96 -22.67 -4.20 11.80
CA PRO A 96 -23.75 -3.23 11.93
C PRO A 96 -23.51 -1.87 11.27
N TYR A 97 -22.28 -1.33 11.31
CA TYR A 97 -21.96 -0.07 10.65
C TYR A 97 -21.63 -0.27 9.17
N SER A 98 -20.81 -1.28 8.83
CA SER A 98 -20.31 -1.49 7.47
C SER A 98 -21.40 -1.86 6.46
N ARG A 99 -22.49 -2.50 6.90
CA ARG A 99 -23.66 -2.78 6.05
C ARG A 99 -24.39 -1.52 5.57
N ASN A 100 -24.15 -0.37 6.22
CA ASN A 100 -24.77 0.91 5.88
C ASN A 100 -23.84 1.81 5.05
N LEU A 101 -22.64 1.34 4.69
CA LEU A 101 -21.76 2.10 3.80
C LEU A 101 -22.30 2.04 2.37
N ASP A 102 -22.44 3.21 1.75
CA ASP A 102 -22.57 3.35 0.30
C ASP A 102 -21.18 3.41 -0.36
N ASP A 103 -21.17 3.38 -1.69
CA ASP A 103 -19.91 3.35 -2.47
C ASP A 103 -19.14 4.67 -2.35
N GLY A 104 -19.84 5.79 -2.11
CA GLY A 104 -19.21 7.08 -1.83
C GLY A 104 -18.40 7.06 -0.54
N ALA A 105 -18.96 6.52 0.54
CA ALA A 105 -18.30 6.36 1.83
C ALA A 105 -17.15 5.36 1.75
N ARG A 106 -17.32 4.25 1.02
CA ARG A 106 -16.25 3.28 0.74
C ARG A 106 -15.06 3.96 0.05
N LEU A 107 -15.33 4.72 -1.01
CA LEU A 107 -14.30 5.44 -1.77
C LEU A 107 -13.59 6.51 -0.92
N ALA A 108 -14.31 7.20 -0.03
CA ALA A 108 -13.71 8.13 0.93
C ALA A 108 -12.76 7.40 1.89
N GLY A 109 -13.13 6.21 2.36
CA GLY A 109 -12.26 5.32 3.14
C GLY A 109 -10.97 4.96 2.38
N CYS A 110 -11.10 4.55 1.10
CA CYS A 110 -9.95 4.25 0.25
C CYS A 110 -8.98 5.42 0.14
N ARG A 111 -9.50 6.63 -0.12
CA ARG A 111 -8.70 7.86 -0.23
C ARG A 111 -7.96 8.18 1.06
N LEU A 112 -8.66 8.13 2.20
CA LEU A 112 -8.05 8.40 3.51
C LEU A 112 -6.88 7.46 3.77
N ASN A 113 -7.13 6.16 3.63
CA ASN A 113 -6.12 5.14 3.94
C ASN A 113 -4.92 5.23 2.99
N ALA A 114 -5.16 5.41 1.68
CA ALA A 114 -4.08 5.44 0.71
C ALA A 114 -3.16 6.65 0.87
N ILE A 115 -3.70 7.83 1.24
CA ILE A 115 -2.89 9.02 1.53
C ILE A 115 -2.05 8.80 2.78
N GLU A 116 -2.61 8.22 3.84
CA GLU A 116 -1.85 7.90 5.05
C GLU A 116 -0.72 6.90 4.76
N ALA A 117 -1.03 5.84 4.00
CA ALA A 117 -0.06 4.83 3.58
C ALA A 117 1.09 5.45 2.78
N LEU A 118 0.78 6.31 1.79
CA LEU A 118 1.79 7.04 1.02
C LEU A 118 2.66 7.95 1.88
N LYS A 119 2.04 8.71 2.81
CA LYS A 119 2.77 9.57 3.75
C LYS A 119 3.68 8.79 4.70
N ALA A 120 3.34 7.53 4.98
CA ALA A 120 4.15 6.61 5.77
C ALA A 120 5.22 5.86 4.94
N GLY A 121 5.31 6.10 3.63
CA GLY A 121 6.29 5.45 2.74
C GLY A 121 5.83 4.13 2.13
N THR A 122 4.56 3.75 2.27
CA THR A 122 3.98 2.55 1.64
C THR A 122 3.62 2.84 0.19
N THR A 123 4.29 2.13 -0.73
CA THR A 123 4.17 2.31 -2.18
C THR A 123 3.44 1.17 -2.88
N THR A 124 3.27 0.03 -2.19
CA THR A 124 2.49 -1.11 -2.68
C THR A 124 1.37 -1.44 -1.70
N HIS A 125 0.13 -1.45 -2.20
CA HIS A 125 -1.10 -1.67 -1.43
C HIS A 125 -1.74 -2.97 -1.88
N VAL A 126 -1.91 -3.94 -0.98
CA VAL A 126 -2.69 -5.16 -1.24
C VAL A 126 -4.02 -5.02 -0.53
N ASP A 127 -5.06 -4.63 -1.27
CA ASP A 127 -6.34 -4.24 -0.69
C ASP A 127 -7.41 -5.32 -0.87
N TYR A 128 -8.19 -5.56 0.19
CA TYR A 128 -9.26 -6.53 0.25
C TYR A 128 -10.59 -5.83 0.54
N THR A 129 -11.60 -6.15 -0.28
CA THR A 129 -12.99 -5.74 -0.04
C THR A 129 -13.97 -6.57 -0.87
N ALA A 130 -15.24 -6.52 -0.49
CA ALA A 130 -16.33 -6.76 -1.45
C ALA A 130 -16.20 -5.73 -2.59
N PRO A 131 -16.17 -6.14 -3.87
CA PRO A 131 -16.06 -5.23 -4.99
C PRO A 131 -17.21 -4.22 -5.04
N PHE A 132 -16.88 -3.00 -5.43
CA PHE A 132 -17.84 -1.92 -5.67
C PHE A 132 -17.33 -0.99 -6.77
N ASP A 133 -18.22 -0.20 -7.36
CA ASP A 133 -17.89 0.67 -8.48
C ASP A 133 -16.88 1.75 -8.06
N GLY A 134 -15.84 1.95 -8.88
CA GLY A 134 -14.80 2.95 -8.64
C GLY A 134 -13.62 2.47 -7.78
N TRP A 135 -13.66 1.27 -7.21
CA TRP A 135 -12.54 0.73 -6.41
C TRP A 135 -11.26 0.57 -7.23
N ALA A 136 -11.36 -0.02 -8.42
CA ALA A 136 -10.20 -0.24 -9.28
C ALA A 136 -9.70 1.05 -9.93
N GLU A 137 -10.62 1.90 -10.40
CA GLU A 137 -10.35 3.20 -11.01
C GLU A 137 -9.62 4.13 -10.04
N PHE A 138 -10.00 4.10 -8.77
CA PHE A 138 -9.31 4.83 -7.71
C PHE A 138 -7.82 4.47 -7.67
N TYR A 139 -7.50 3.18 -7.51
CA TYR A 139 -6.10 2.73 -7.43
C TYR A 139 -5.34 2.99 -8.73
N ALA A 140 -5.99 2.82 -9.88
CA ALA A 140 -5.40 3.15 -11.18
C ALA A 140 -5.04 4.64 -11.28
N SER A 141 -5.89 5.54 -10.76
CA SER A 141 -5.63 6.99 -10.77
C SER A 141 -4.56 7.45 -9.78
N LEU A 142 -4.33 6.69 -8.70
CA LEU A 142 -3.43 7.10 -7.61
C LEU A 142 -1.95 6.94 -7.96
N GLY A 143 -1.61 6.06 -8.93
CA GLY A 143 -0.23 5.83 -9.36
C GLY A 143 0.61 4.98 -8.40
N VAL A 144 0.00 4.40 -7.35
CA VAL A 144 0.61 3.38 -6.49
C VAL A 144 0.60 2.01 -7.16
N ARG A 145 1.44 1.09 -6.69
CA ARG A 145 1.29 -0.32 -7.04
C ARG A 145 0.15 -0.91 -6.21
N ALA A 146 -0.87 -1.46 -6.85
CA ALA A 146 -1.99 -2.07 -6.14
C ALA A 146 -2.17 -3.55 -6.53
N ARG A 147 -2.59 -4.37 -5.55
CA ARG A 147 -3.17 -5.70 -5.75
C ARG A 147 -4.57 -5.69 -5.14
N LEU A 148 -5.57 -5.83 -6.00
CA LEU A 148 -6.96 -5.85 -5.57
C LEU A 148 -7.39 -7.29 -5.36
N THR A 149 -7.85 -7.59 -4.15
CA THR A 149 -8.25 -8.94 -3.70
C THR A 149 -9.75 -8.94 -3.43
N PRO A 150 -10.59 -9.25 -4.45
CA PRO A 150 -12.03 -9.23 -4.29
C PRO A 150 -12.45 -10.36 -3.33
N LEU A 151 -13.34 -10.04 -2.39
CA LEU A 151 -13.95 -11.03 -1.52
C LEU A 151 -14.84 -11.99 -2.34
N ILE A 152 -14.58 -13.28 -2.20
CA ILE A 152 -15.44 -14.37 -2.68
C ILE A 152 -15.86 -15.17 -1.46
N SER A 153 -17.17 -15.28 -1.19
CA SER A 153 -17.70 -15.92 0.00
C SER A 153 -19.13 -16.37 -0.22
N ALA A 154 -19.47 -17.56 0.29
CA ALA A 154 -20.84 -18.08 0.33
C ALA A 154 -21.64 -17.53 1.52
N LEU A 155 -21.23 -16.40 2.11
CA LEU A 155 -21.98 -15.78 3.20
C LEU A 155 -23.05 -14.83 2.63
N PRO A 156 -24.27 -14.81 3.21
CA PRO A 156 -25.33 -13.93 2.79
C PRO A 156 -24.93 -12.45 2.78
N THR A 157 -25.57 -11.70 1.87
CA THR A 157 -25.43 -10.24 1.77
C THR A 157 -25.80 -9.56 3.09
N GLY A 158 -25.04 -8.53 3.47
CA GLY A 158 -25.24 -7.80 4.73
C GLY A 158 -24.34 -8.22 5.89
N GLY A 159 -23.51 -9.25 5.69
CA GLY A 159 -22.46 -9.66 6.62
C GLY A 159 -22.99 -10.18 7.95
N MET A 160 -22.14 -10.19 8.97
CA MET A 160 -22.44 -10.87 10.25
C MET A 160 -23.30 -10.02 11.22
N ALA A 161 -23.95 -8.97 10.74
CA ALA A 161 -24.74 -8.08 11.58
C ALA A 161 -25.97 -8.79 12.14
N GLY A 162 -26.07 -8.90 13.48
CA GLY A 162 -27.21 -9.54 14.15
C GLY A 162 -27.14 -11.07 14.22
N TRP A 163 -26.04 -11.69 13.76
CA TRP A 163 -25.84 -13.13 13.92
C TRP A 163 -25.55 -13.48 15.38
N LYS A 164 -26.12 -14.57 15.88
CA LYS A 164 -25.87 -15.02 17.26
C LYS A 164 -24.56 -15.77 17.33
N LEU A 165 -23.87 -15.59 18.44
CA LEU A 165 -22.61 -16.28 18.70
C LEU A 165 -22.87 -17.74 19.01
N GLY A 166 -22.14 -18.63 18.34
CA GLY A 166 -22.32 -20.08 18.46
C GLY A 166 -23.24 -20.69 17.41
N ASP A 167 -24.00 -19.88 16.66
CA ASP A 167 -24.76 -20.37 15.51
C ASP A 167 -23.81 -20.74 14.35
N LEU A 168 -24.20 -21.75 13.56
CA LEU A 168 -23.50 -22.08 12.32
C LEU A 168 -23.69 -20.94 11.31
N TYR A 169 -22.66 -20.73 10.48
CA TYR A 169 -22.78 -19.78 9.39
C TYR A 169 -23.85 -20.22 8.39
N PRO A 170 -24.83 -19.35 8.08
CA PRO A 170 -25.75 -19.63 6.99
C PRO A 170 -24.95 -19.50 5.71
N LEU A 171 -24.64 -20.62 5.05
CA LEU A 171 -24.02 -20.59 3.73
C LEU A 171 -25.13 -20.45 2.69
N ASP A 172 -24.92 -19.56 1.73
CA ASP A 172 -25.76 -19.38 0.56
C ASP A 172 -25.03 -19.99 -0.64
N ASP A 173 -25.51 -21.15 -1.10
CA ASP A 173 -24.95 -21.85 -2.25
C ASP A 173 -25.23 -21.10 -3.59
N ALA A 174 -26.00 -20.00 -3.56
CA ALA A 174 -26.39 -19.22 -4.74
C ALA A 174 -25.53 -17.97 -5.02
N THR A 175 -24.52 -17.66 -4.19
CA THR A 175 -23.61 -16.51 -4.36
C THR A 175 -22.21 -16.91 -4.80
#